data_AF-A0A8C0WMB6-F1
#
_entry.id   AF-A0A8C0WMB6-F1
#
_cell.length_a   1.000
_cell.length_b   1.000
_cell.length_c   1.000
_cell.angle_alpha   90.00
_cell.angle_beta   90.00
_cell.angle_gamma   90.00
#
_symmetry.space_group_name_H-M   'P 1'
#
loop_
_entity.id
_entity.type
_entity.pdbx_description
1 polymer ?
#
loop_
_entity_poly.entity_id
_entity_poly.type
_entity_poly.pdbx_seq_one_letter_code
_entity_poly.pdbx_strand_id
1 'polypeptide(L)'
;MEEGADSEPTLGCSGVAQSSIRLGSAHVWAPKDTWMGTHRKYLEMMELDVGDATQVYIALLVYLDLMENKSWHEGNCVGLPELQLICPVGTEIEGEGLQTVVPTPISASLSHNKINLEEKCYLQEY
;
A
#
# COMPACT_ATOMS: atom_id res chain seq x y z
N MET A 1 -51.81 -26.08 -14.87
CA MET A 1 -52.08 -26.33 -16.30
C MET A 1 -51.98 -24.98 -16.97
N GLU A 2 -50.91 -24.78 -17.77
CA GLU A 2 -50.68 -23.70 -18.77
C GLU A 2 -50.61 -22.25 -18.23
N GLU A 3 -49.80 -21.29 -18.68
CA GLU A 3 -48.71 -21.05 -19.66
C GLU A 3 -48.07 -19.71 -19.16
N GLY A 4 -46.82 -19.30 -19.37
CA GLY A 4 -46.01 -19.28 -20.60
C GLY A 4 -45.91 -17.83 -21.13
N ALA A 5 -44.71 -17.20 -20.99
CA ALA A 5 -44.16 -16.00 -21.67
C ALA A 5 -43.37 -15.13 -20.66
N ASP A 6 -42.19 -14.57 -20.90
CA ASP A 6 -41.26 -14.55 -22.04
C ASP A 6 -40.03 -13.78 -21.52
N SER A 7 -38.80 -14.29 -21.76
CA SER A 7 -37.54 -13.49 -21.81
C SER A 7 -36.35 -14.43 -22.08
N GLU A 8 -35.98 -14.56 -23.35
CA GLU A 8 -34.60 -14.75 -23.80
C GLU A 8 -33.98 -13.34 -24.07
N PRO A 9 -32.65 -13.13 -24.10
CA PRO A 9 -31.76 -13.81 -25.05
C PRO A 9 -30.46 -14.39 -24.46
N THR A 10 -30.04 -15.46 -25.13
CA THR A 10 -28.71 -16.03 -25.28
C THR A 10 -27.55 -15.04 -25.45
N LEU A 11 -26.37 -15.35 -24.88
CA LEU A 11 -25.16 -15.67 -25.66
C LEU A 11 -24.03 -16.20 -24.75
N GLY A 12 -23.53 -17.38 -25.07
CA GLY A 12 -22.37 -17.98 -24.41
C GLY A 12 -21.04 -17.50 -24.96
N CYS A 13 -19.97 -17.82 -24.23
CA CYS A 13 -18.66 -18.10 -24.80
C CYS A 13 -17.83 -18.88 -23.77
N SER A 14 -17.72 -20.18 -23.99
CA SER A 14 -16.80 -21.06 -23.28
C SER A 14 -15.38 -20.89 -23.82
N GLY A 15 -14.41 -20.89 -22.90
CA GLY A 15 -13.08 -21.45 -23.12
C GLY A 15 -11.97 -20.47 -23.49
N VAL A 16 -11.03 -20.27 -22.57
CA VAL A 16 -9.60 -20.19 -22.93
C VAL A 16 -8.77 -20.91 -21.87
N ALA A 17 -7.83 -21.69 -22.37
CA ALA A 17 -6.99 -22.66 -21.71
C ALA A 17 -6.07 -22.10 -20.62
N GLN A 18 -5.71 -22.98 -19.69
CA GLN A 18 -4.52 -22.87 -18.86
C GLN A 18 -3.29 -22.63 -19.74
N SER A 19 -2.52 -21.59 -19.44
CA SER A 19 -1.09 -21.56 -19.75
C SER A 19 -0.35 -21.03 -18.54
N SER A 20 0.64 -21.82 -18.11
CA SER A 20 1.51 -21.55 -16.98
C SER A 20 2.66 -20.62 -17.40
N ILE A 21 3.24 -19.95 -16.39
CA ILE A 21 4.52 -19.20 -16.40
C ILE A 21 4.38 -17.82 -17.08
N ARG A 22 4.63 -16.67 -16.45
CA ARG A 22 5.85 -16.27 -15.72
C ARG A 22 5.56 -15.20 -14.66
N LEU A 23 6.30 -15.30 -13.56
CA LEU A 23 6.72 -14.22 -12.67
C LEU A 23 7.03 -12.93 -13.47
N GLY A 24 6.39 -11.80 -13.11
CA GLY A 24 6.75 -10.50 -13.70
C GLY A 24 5.68 -9.41 -13.77
N SER A 25 4.48 -9.60 -13.22
CA SER A 25 3.37 -8.62 -13.32
C SER A 25 3.09 -7.86 -12.02
N ALA A 26 4.11 -7.56 -11.21
CA ALA A 26 3.95 -6.72 -10.02
C ALA A 26 4.08 -5.20 -10.31
N HIS A 27 4.51 -4.82 -11.53
CA HIS A 27 4.82 -3.42 -11.87
C HIS A 27 3.71 -2.66 -12.63
N VAL A 28 2.52 -3.25 -12.84
CA VAL A 28 1.47 -2.66 -13.71
C VAL A 28 0.49 -1.75 -12.96
N TRP A 29 0.87 -1.12 -11.85
CA TRP A 29 -0.09 -0.28 -11.08
C TRP A 29 0.22 1.21 -11.00
N ALA A 30 1.30 1.67 -11.61
CA ALA A 30 1.46 3.08 -11.96
C ALA A 30 1.95 3.16 -13.41
N PRO A 31 1.10 3.56 -14.37
CA PRO A 31 1.59 4.03 -15.66
C PRO A 31 2.75 5.01 -15.42
N LYS A 32 3.82 4.93 -16.21
CA LYS A 32 5.01 5.80 -16.06
C LYS A 32 4.68 7.30 -16.11
N ASP A 33 3.48 7.63 -16.58
CA ASP A 33 2.95 8.99 -16.73
C ASP A 33 2.01 9.42 -15.59
N THR A 34 1.84 8.62 -14.53
CA THR A 34 1.10 9.09 -13.33
C THR A 34 2.01 9.95 -12.46
N TRP A 35 1.43 10.97 -11.83
CA TRP A 35 2.13 11.88 -10.92
C TRP A 35 2.91 11.13 -9.82
N MET A 36 2.42 9.96 -9.38
CA MET A 36 3.10 9.10 -8.40
C MET A 36 4.36 8.47 -9.00
N GLY A 37 4.30 7.98 -10.24
CA GLY A 37 5.43 7.33 -10.92
C GLY A 37 6.63 8.25 -11.15
N THR A 38 6.44 9.57 -11.06
CA THR A 38 7.51 10.58 -11.11
C THR A 38 7.83 11.20 -9.76
N HIS A 39 7.04 10.90 -8.71
CA HIS A 39 7.22 11.47 -7.39
C HIS A 39 8.44 10.86 -6.70
N ARG A 40 9.42 11.69 -6.31
CA ARG A 40 10.68 11.22 -5.71
C ARG A 40 10.46 10.29 -4.53
N LYS A 41 9.58 10.65 -3.59
CA LYS A 41 9.31 9.82 -2.41
C LYS A 41 8.64 8.48 -2.75
N TYR A 42 7.88 8.40 -3.84
CA TYR A 42 7.27 7.15 -4.28
C TYR A 42 8.34 6.18 -4.79
N LEU A 43 9.32 6.68 -5.56
CA LEU A 43 10.46 5.89 -6.03
C LEU A 43 11.32 5.43 -4.85
N GLU A 44 11.62 6.30 -3.88
CA GLU A 44 12.35 5.93 -2.66
C GLU A 44 11.61 4.82 -1.87
N MET A 45 10.28 4.91 -1.73
CA MET A 45 9.49 3.88 -1.05
C MET A 45 9.45 2.55 -1.80
N MET A 46 9.49 2.57 -3.14
CA MET A 46 9.59 1.35 -3.96
C MET A 46 10.93 0.61 -3.75
N GLU A 47 11.99 1.32 -3.35
CA GLU A 47 13.32 0.74 -3.10
C GLU A 47 13.43 0.07 -1.72
N LEU A 48 12.44 0.26 -0.83
CA LEU A 48 12.41 -0.34 0.52
C LEU A 48 12.11 -1.86 0.53
N ASP A 49 12.05 -2.50 -0.64
CA ASP A 49 11.82 -3.94 -0.88
C ASP A 49 10.57 -4.52 -0.17
N VAL A 50 9.55 -3.68 -0.02
CA VAL A 50 8.23 -4.12 0.44
C VAL A 50 7.47 -4.63 -0.78
N GLY A 51 7.30 -5.95 -0.85
CA GLY A 51 6.72 -6.65 -2.00
C GLY A 51 5.24 -6.36 -2.32
N ASP A 52 4.62 -5.36 -1.69
CA ASP A 52 3.25 -4.94 -1.93
C ASP A 52 3.18 -3.48 -2.43
N ALA A 53 2.88 -3.31 -3.71
CA ALA A 53 2.70 -1.99 -4.32
C ALA A 53 1.52 -1.20 -3.71
N THR A 54 0.54 -1.88 -3.12
CA THR A 54 -0.56 -1.26 -2.38
C THR A 54 -0.03 -0.52 -1.16
N GLN A 55 0.96 -1.08 -0.48
CA GLN A 55 1.57 -0.48 0.70
C GLN A 55 2.39 0.75 0.36
N VAL A 56 3.13 0.72 -0.75
CA VAL A 56 3.80 1.90 -1.30
C VAL A 56 2.78 3.01 -1.59
N TYR A 57 1.63 2.67 -2.18
CA TYR A 57 0.56 3.64 -2.44
C TYR A 57 -0.01 4.23 -1.15
N ILE A 58 -0.40 3.39 -0.18
CA ILE A 58 -0.98 3.82 1.09
C ILE A 58 0.02 4.67 1.88
N ALA A 59 1.28 4.24 1.97
CA ALA A 59 2.33 4.96 2.68
C ALA A 59 2.63 6.31 2.04
N LEU A 60 2.61 6.43 0.70
CA LEU A 60 2.75 7.73 0.04
C LEU A 60 1.63 8.69 0.43
N LEU A 61 0.37 8.23 0.41
CA LEU A 61 -0.76 9.08 0.79
C LEU A 61 -0.64 9.57 2.23
N VAL A 62 -0.28 8.68 3.16
CA VAL A 62 -0.06 9.05 4.56
C VAL A 62 1.12 10.00 4.70
N TYR A 63 2.23 9.75 4.01
CA TYR A 63 3.39 10.65 4.04
C TYR A 63 3.03 12.07 3.58
N LEU A 64 2.29 12.20 2.49
CA LEU A 64 1.85 13.51 1.99
C LEU A 64 0.96 14.23 3.02
N ASP A 65 0.01 13.53 3.64
CA ASP A 65 -0.82 14.10 4.70
C ASP A 65 0.01 14.55 5.91
N LEU A 66 1.04 13.76 6.30
CA LEU A 66 1.92 14.12 7.41
C LEU A 66 2.75 15.39 7.12
N MET A 67 3.25 15.53 5.90
CA MET A 67 4.03 16.71 5.51
C MET A 67 3.13 17.95 5.33
N GLU A 68 1.96 17.80 4.70
CA GLU A 68 1.10 18.93 4.33
C GLU A 68 0.15 19.36 5.45
N ASN A 69 -0.48 18.40 6.14
CA ASN A 69 -1.51 18.67 7.15
C ASN A 69 -0.98 18.56 8.58
N LYS A 70 0.03 17.71 8.83
CA LYS A 70 0.69 17.58 10.15
C LYS A 70 2.00 18.35 10.24
N SER A 71 2.39 19.07 9.19
CA SER A 71 3.57 19.95 9.17
C SER A 71 4.88 19.29 9.62
N TRP A 72 5.04 17.98 9.36
CA TRP A 72 6.32 17.32 9.62
C TRP A 72 7.42 18.01 8.82
N HIS A 73 8.51 18.40 9.50
CA HIS A 73 9.59 19.18 8.88
C HIS A 73 10.50 18.30 8.02
N GLU A 74 10.80 17.09 8.51
CA GLU A 74 11.56 16.07 7.78
C GLU A 74 11.08 14.68 8.21
N GLY A 75 10.56 13.91 7.24
CA GLY A 75 10.04 12.58 7.45
C GLY A 75 10.75 11.54 6.58
N ASN A 76 11.24 10.48 7.18
CA ASN A 76 11.72 9.31 6.45
C ASN A 76 10.63 8.24 6.32
N CYS A 77 10.90 7.21 5.53
CA CYS A 77 10.07 6.02 5.45
C CYS A 77 10.94 4.79 5.67
N VAL A 78 10.49 3.91 6.54
CA VAL A 78 11.18 2.66 6.87
C VAL A 78 10.36 1.50 6.32
N GLY A 79 11.04 0.62 5.58
CA GLY A 79 10.45 -0.62 5.08
C GLY A 79 10.54 -1.71 6.13
N LEU A 80 9.47 -2.48 6.26
CA LEU A 80 9.38 -3.66 7.12
C LEU A 80 8.99 -4.86 6.26
N PRO A 81 9.95 -5.49 5.57
CA PRO A 81 9.67 -6.57 4.63
C PRO A 81 8.97 -7.77 5.29
N GLU A 82 9.27 -8.04 6.57
CA GLU A 82 8.65 -9.10 7.37
C GLU A 82 7.13 -8.93 7.50
N LEU A 83 6.68 -7.67 7.53
CA LEU A 83 5.28 -7.29 7.66
C LEU A 83 4.68 -6.80 6.34
N GLN A 84 5.52 -6.63 5.32
CA GLN A 84 5.21 -5.98 4.06
C GLN A 84 4.60 -4.58 4.29
N LEU A 85 5.18 -3.80 5.21
CA LEU A 85 4.69 -2.45 5.55
C LEU A 85 5.76 -1.40 5.29
N ILE A 86 5.33 -0.18 4.98
CA ILE A 86 6.19 1.00 4.96
C ILE A 86 5.65 1.98 5.99
N CYS A 87 6.49 2.40 6.92
CA CYS A 87 6.12 3.31 8.00
C CYS A 87 6.79 4.67 7.81
N PRO A 88 6.03 5.77 7.67
CA PRO A 88 6.56 7.12 7.81
C PRO A 88 7.06 7.35 9.24
N VAL A 89 8.27 7.88 9.36
CA VAL A 89 8.93 8.18 10.62
C VAL A 89 9.44 9.61 10.59
N GLY A 90 9.14 10.40 11.60
CA GLY A 90 9.49 11.83 11.60
C GLY A 90 9.01 12.53 12.85
N THR A 91 9.06 13.85 12.84
CA THR A 91 8.54 14.67 13.95
C THR A 91 7.79 15.87 13.42
N GLU A 92 6.69 16.21 14.10
CA GLU A 92 5.95 17.45 13.89
C GLU A 92 6.70 18.66 14.48
N ILE A 93 7.38 18.47 15.63
CA ILE A 93 8.06 19.54 16.35
C ILE A 93 9.55 19.24 16.42
N GLU A 94 10.38 20.19 15.98
CA GLU A 94 11.83 20.08 16.09
C GLU A 94 12.25 19.93 17.56
N GLY A 95 13.00 18.86 17.88
CA GLY A 95 13.47 18.57 19.24
C GLY A 95 12.55 17.68 20.07
N GLU A 96 11.39 17.28 19.54
CA GLU A 96 10.60 16.19 20.10
C GLU A 96 11.11 14.82 19.64
N GLY A 97 10.74 13.78 20.38
CA GLY A 97 11.07 12.40 20.03
C GLY A 97 10.49 11.99 18.68
N LEU A 98 11.12 11.00 18.06
CA LEU A 98 10.74 10.51 16.75
C LEU A 98 9.39 9.77 16.82
N GLN A 99 8.45 10.15 15.97
CA GLN A 99 7.12 9.55 15.86
C GLN A 99 7.08 8.60 14.66
N THR A 100 6.51 7.41 14.87
CA THR A 100 6.27 6.45 13.79
C THR A 100 4.77 6.34 13.54
N VAL A 101 4.39 6.45 12.26
CA VAL A 101 3.01 6.25 11.80
C VAL A 101 2.94 4.95 11.01
N VAL A 102 1.92 4.13 11.29
CA VAL A 102 1.70 2.85 10.62
C VAL A 102 0.50 2.98 9.67
N PRO A 103 0.73 3.01 8.34
CA PRO A 103 -0.35 3.14 7.38
C PRO A 103 -1.21 1.87 7.37
N THR A 104 -2.45 1.98 7.83
CA THR A 104 -3.41 0.86 7.87
C THR A 104 -4.57 1.14 6.92
N PRO A 105 -4.80 0.33 5.88
CA PRO A 105 -5.94 0.51 5.00
C PRO A 105 -7.25 0.26 5.76
N ILE A 106 -8.31 0.98 5.35
CA ILE A 106 -9.65 0.86 5.98
C ILE A 106 -10.24 -0.56 5.90
N SER A 107 -9.83 -1.34 4.92
CA SER A 107 -10.24 -2.73 4.74
C SER A 107 -9.48 -3.70 5.66
N ALA A 108 -8.39 -3.28 6.29
CA ALA A 108 -7.61 -4.11 7.19
C ALA A 108 -8.16 -4.09 8.61
N SER A 109 -8.14 -5.25 9.27
CA SER A 109 -8.40 -5.34 10.70
C SER A 109 -7.17 -4.91 11.49
N LEU A 110 -7.43 -4.20 12.60
CA LEU A 110 -6.46 -3.93 13.65
C LEU A 110 -6.57 -5.04 14.70
N SER A 111 -5.45 -5.64 15.08
CA SER A 111 -5.41 -6.68 16.11
C SER A 111 -4.24 -6.42 17.05
N HIS A 112 -4.31 -6.95 18.28
CA HIS A 112 -3.21 -6.85 19.24
C HIS A 112 -1.89 -7.37 18.69
N ASN A 113 -1.92 -8.44 17.88
CA ASN A 113 -0.72 -8.96 17.24
C ASN A 113 -0.11 -7.95 16.26
N LYS A 114 -0.94 -7.17 15.56
CA LYS A 114 -0.48 -6.11 14.66
C LYS A 114 0.07 -4.90 15.43
N ILE A 115 -0.57 -4.52 16.54
CA ILE A 115 -0.10 -3.42 17.40
C ILE A 115 1.25 -3.76 18.06
N ASN A 116 1.42 -4.99 18.56
CA ASN A 116 2.70 -5.42 19.15
C ASN A 116 3.84 -5.50 18.11
N LEU A 117 3.51 -5.63 16.82
CA LEU A 117 4.49 -5.52 15.75
C LEU A 117 4.91 -4.07 15.50
N GLU A 118 4.09 -3.08 15.88
CA GLU A 118 4.43 -1.65 15.81
C GLU A 118 5.53 -1.28 16.82
N GLU A 119 5.56 -1.92 18.00
CA GLU A 119 6.67 -1.77 18.95
C GLU A 119 8.02 -2.22 18.35
N LYS A 120 8.01 -3.20 17.43
CA LYS A 120 9.24 -3.62 16.75
C LYS A 120 9.74 -2.56 15.77
N CYS A 121 8.85 -1.79 15.15
CA CYS A 121 9.23 -0.67 14.29
C CYS A 121 10.05 0.36 15.09
N TYR A 122 9.62 0.66 16.33
CA TYR A 122 10.32 1.57 17.24
C TYR A 122 11.70 1.06 17.69
N LEU A 123 11.91 -0.26 17.72
CA LEU A 123 13.16 -0.88 18.18
C LEU A 123 14.20 -1.09 17.07
N GLN A 124 13.82 -0.95 15.80
CA GLN A 124 14.76 -1.09 14.69
C GLN A 124 15.62 0.18 14.47
N GLU A 125 15.33 1.27 15.20
CA GLU A 125 16.04 2.55 15.13
C GLU A 125 17.05 2.80 16.28
N TYR A 126 17.39 1.75 17.05
CA TYR A 126 18.47 1.78 18.06
C TYR A 126 19.47 0.63 17.92
#